data_AF-A0A2P6QM30-F1
#
_entry.id   AF-A0A2P6QM30-F1
#
_cell.length_a   1.000
_cell.length_b   1.000
_cell.length_c   1.000
_cell.angle_alpha   90.00
_cell.angle_beta   90.00
_cell.angle_gamma   90.00
#
_symmetry.space_group_name_H-M   'P 1'
#
loop_
_entity.id
_entity.type
_entity.pdbx_description
1 polymer ?
#
loop_
_entity_poly.entity_id
_entity_poly.type
_entity_poly.pdbx_seq_one_letter_code
_entity_poly.pdbx_strand_id
1 'polypeptide(L)'
;MAFKLIYALCFLLLLLLLPFPTPAQTYHNISLKSSLVAGEDSSPWASPSGEFAFGFQKIGNKGFILAIWFDKIPEKTIVWSANENNLAEEGSTVELNTFGQLVLNYASGEQRLLSDHHSTRGIRVAYAAMLDSGNFVLADKESNNLWESFDQPTDTILPTQTLSIGSVLFAPYTATNYSNGRFQLKLESNGNVVLYIQQTFP
;
A
#
# COMPACT_ATOMS: atom_id res chain seq x y z
N MET A 1 32.21 -43.64 -6.20
CA MET A 1 31.23 -43.18 -5.20
C MET A 1 31.70 -41.91 -4.47
N ALA A 2 32.96 -41.84 -4.02
CA ALA A 2 33.53 -40.69 -3.29
C ALA A 2 33.49 -39.33 -4.04
N PHE A 3 33.77 -39.30 -5.35
CA PHE A 3 33.77 -38.04 -6.12
C PHE A 3 32.40 -37.35 -6.16
N LYS A 4 31.29 -38.10 -6.25
CA LYS A 4 29.94 -37.54 -6.23
C LYS A 4 29.59 -36.89 -4.88
N LEU A 5 30.13 -37.43 -3.80
CA LEU A 5 29.91 -36.91 -2.44
C LEU A 5 30.60 -35.56 -2.25
N ILE A 6 31.80 -35.38 -2.81
CA ILE A 6 32.54 -34.12 -2.80
C ILE A 6 31.80 -33.02 -3.58
N TYR A 7 31.31 -33.30 -4.79
CA TYR A 7 30.53 -32.31 -5.55
C TYR A 7 29.23 -31.91 -4.86
N ALA A 8 28.51 -32.87 -4.26
CA ALA A 8 27.31 -32.58 -3.49
C ALA A 8 27.60 -31.72 -2.26
N LEU A 9 28.71 -31.98 -1.56
CA LEU A 9 29.16 -31.19 -0.41
C LEU A 9 29.57 -29.77 -0.83
N CYS A 10 30.31 -29.63 -1.93
CA CYS A 10 30.69 -28.32 -2.48
C CYS A 10 29.46 -27.51 -2.93
N PHE A 11 28.46 -28.15 -3.54
CA PHE A 11 27.21 -27.50 -3.94
C PHE A 11 26.37 -27.06 -2.73
N LEU A 12 26.30 -27.88 -1.67
CA LEU A 12 25.64 -27.52 -0.41
C LEU A 12 26.34 -26.34 0.29
N LEU A 13 27.68 -26.34 0.30
CA LEU A 13 28.48 -25.23 0.80
C LEU A 13 28.27 -23.95 -0.02
N LEU A 14 28.12 -24.08 -1.35
CA LEU A 14 27.81 -22.94 -2.22
C LEU A 14 26.42 -22.35 -1.92
N LEU A 15 25.43 -23.20 -1.65
CA LEU A 15 24.07 -22.79 -1.26
C LEU A 15 24.06 -22.08 0.11
N LEU A 16 24.92 -22.49 1.05
CA LEU A 16 25.07 -21.82 2.35
C LEU A 16 25.81 -20.48 2.27
N LEU A 17 26.62 -20.28 1.20
CA LEU A 17 27.30 -19.03 0.90
C LEU A 17 26.45 -18.04 0.09
N LEU A 18 25.29 -18.47 -0.40
CA LEU A 18 24.32 -17.52 -0.94
C LEU A 18 23.88 -16.64 0.22
N PRO A 19 24.12 -15.31 0.17
CA PRO A 19 23.53 -14.42 1.15
C PRO A 19 22.02 -14.62 1.03
N PHE A 20 21.38 -15.18 2.06
CA PHE A 20 19.94 -15.01 2.20
C PHE A 20 19.76 -13.52 2.41
N PRO A 21 19.17 -12.77 1.46
CA PRO A 21 18.83 -11.40 1.76
C PRO A 21 17.76 -11.47 2.84
N THR A 22 18.17 -11.29 4.10
CA THR A 22 17.25 -10.81 5.10
C THR A 22 16.96 -9.37 4.68
N PRO A 23 15.74 -8.98 4.29
CA PRO A 23 15.40 -7.58 4.17
C PRO A 23 15.47 -6.96 5.58
N ALA A 24 16.68 -6.58 6.01
CA ALA A 24 16.87 -5.59 7.05
C ALA A 24 16.62 -4.25 6.36
N GLN A 25 15.34 -3.92 6.21
CA GLN A 25 14.94 -2.68 5.58
C GLN A 25 15.13 -1.55 6.59
N THR A 26 16.00 -0.59 6.28
CA THR A 26 16.02 0.68 6.99
C THR A 26 14.78 1.47 6.58
N TYR A 27 13.78 1.52 7.45
CA TYR A 27 12.58 2.31 7.25
C TYR A 27 12.92 3.81 7.22
N HIS A 28 12.40 4.54 6.24
CA HIS A 28 12.25 5.99 6.37
C HIS A 28 10.96 6.25 7.14
N ASN A 29 11.11 6.46 8.45
CA ASN A 29 9.98 6.68 9.34
C ASN A 29 9.33 8.05 9.06
N ILE A 30 8.05 8.02 8.78
CA ILE A 30 7.17 9.18 8.75
C ILE A 30 6.69 9.40 10.17
N SER A 31 7.16 10.47 10.81
CA SER A 31 6.80 10.79 12.18
C SER A 31 5.34 11.22 12.30
N LEU A 32 4.77 11.11 13.50
CA LEU A 32 3.51 11.77 13.81
C LEU A 32 3.58 13.28 13.48
N LYS A 33 2.43 13.85 13.15
CA LYS A 33 2.23 15.22 12.63
C LYS A 33 2.78 15.47 11.23
N SER A 34 3.30 14.44 10.55
CA SER A 34 3.66 14.57 9.14
C SER A 34 2.39 14.66 8.31
N SER A 35 2.42 15.53 7.30
CA SER A 35 1.31 15.67 6.35
C SER A 35 1.83 15.89 4.92
N LEU A 36 1.00 15.50 3.97
CA LEU A 36 1.14 15.86 2.56
C LEU A 36 -0.06 16.72 2.16
N VAL A 37 0.16 17.65 1.25
CA VAL A 37 -0.89 18.52 0.69
C VAL A 37 -1.11 18.15 -0.78
N ALA A 38 -2.35 18.00 -1.21
CA ALA A 38 -2.70 17.79 -2.60
C ALA A 38 -2.38 19.06 -3.42
N GLY A 39 -1.51 18.93 -4.41
CA GLY A 39 -1.03 20.01 -5.25
C GLY A 39 0.04 19.53 -6.22
N GLU A 40 0.40 20.33 -7.23
CA GLU A 40 1.40 19.92 -8.24
C GLU A 40 2.81 19.73 -7.66
N ASP A 41 3.16 20.50 -6.63
CA ASP A 41 4.47 20.43 -5.97
C ASP A 41 4.50 19.47 -4.76
N SER A 42 3.49 18.60 -4.63
CA SER A 42 3.40 17.65 -3.52
C SER A 42 4.52 16.60 -3.59
N SER A 43 5.40 16.60 -2.60
CA SER A 43 6.44 15.58 -2.48
C SER A 43 5.89 14.36 -1.73
N PRO A 44 5.88 13.16 -2.34
CA PRO A 44 5.29 11.99 -1.72
C PRO A 44 6.19 11.38 -0.62
N TRP A 45 5.64 10.47 0.16
CA TRP A 45 6.42 9.60 1.04
C TRP A 45 6.94 8.40 0.25
N ALA A 46 8.22 8.44 -0.11
CA ALA A 46 8.88 7.39 -0.89
C ALA A 46 9.36 6.22 -0.02
N SER A 47 9.41 5.04 -0.61
CA SER A 47 10.09 3.88 -0.03
C SER A 47 11.62 4.07 -0.06
N PRO A 48 12.40 3.37 0.78
CA PRO A 48 13.86 3.50 0.81
C PRO A 48 14.56 3.27 -0.55
N SER A 49 14.07 2.34 -1.35
CA SER A 49 14.59 2.11 -2.70
C SER A 49 14.10 3.15 -3.73
N GLY A 50 13.11 3.96 -3.38
CA GLY A 50 12.38 4.85 -4.30
C GLY A 50 11.54 4.10 -5.34
N GLU A 51 11.31 2.80 -5.17
CA GLU A 51 10.49 2.03 -6.12
C GLU A 51 9.01 2.35 -5.97
N PHE A 52 8.56 2.58 -4.74
CA PHE A 52 7.18 2.93 -4.44
C PHE A 52 7.10 4.29 -3.74
N ALA A 53 5.99 4.98 -3.93
CA ALA A 53 5.69 6.20 -3.21
C ALA A 53 4.21 6.26 -2.83
N PHE A 54 3.92 6.85 -1.66
CA PHE A 54 2.58 7.13 -1.16
C PHE A 54 2.33 8.65 -1.17
N GLY A 55 1.19 9.09 -1.69
CA GLY A 55 0.84 10.51 -1.71
C GLY A 55 -0.29 10.85 -2.68
N PHE A 56 -0.37 12.10 -3.10
CA PHE A 56 -1.40 12.57 -4.02
C PHE A 56 -0.94 12.51 -5.48
N GLN A 57 -1.77 11.90 -6.34
CA GLN A 57 -1.61 11.90 -7.80
C GLN A 57 -2.76 12.65 -8.46
N LYS A 58 -2.45 13.47 -9.47
CA LYS A 58 -3.45 14.27 -10.18
C LYS A 58 -4.17 13.43 -11.23
N ILE A 59 -5.50 13.40 -11.18
CA ILE A 59 -6.33 12.69 -12.16
C ILE A 59 -6.90 13.69 -13.16
N GLY A 60 -6.13 13.95 -14.23
CA GLY A 60 -6.48 14.92 -15.27
C GLY A 60 -6.75 16.30 -14.65
N ASN A 61 -7.92 16.88 -14.96
CA ASN A 61 -8.38 18.14 -14.39
C ASN A 61 -9.46 17.97 -13.31
N LYS A 62 -9.62 16.74 -12.78
CA LYS A 62 -10.75 16.41 -11.87
C LYS A 62 -10.41 16.61 -10.39
N GLY A 63 -9.15 16.41 -10.00
CA GLY A 63 -8.72 16.43 -8.61
C GLY A 63 -7.57 15.46 -8.37
N PHE A 64 -7.36 15.11 -7.10
CA PHE A 64 -6.25 14.29 -6.65
C PHE A 64 -6.73 12.98 -6.02
N ILE A 65 -6.09 11.88 -6.40
CA ILE A 65 -6.25 10.58 -5.73
C ILE A 65 -5.11 10.40 -4.74
N LEU A 66 -5.42 9.95 -3.53
CA LEU A 66 -4.44 9.50 -2.55
C LEU A 66 -4.14 8.03 -2.82
N ALA A 67 -2.89 7.73 -3.16
CA ALA A 67 -2.51 6.47 -3.76
C ALA A 67 -1.09 6.01 -3.41
N ILE A 68 -0.80 4.75 -3.75
CA ILE A 68 0.55 4.19 -3.88
C ILE A 68 0.81 3.90 -5.36
N TRP A 69 2.01 4.22 -5.85
CA TRP A 69 2.41 3.97 -7.24
C TRP A 69 3.87 3.53 -7.36
N PHE A 70 4.21 2.99 -8.52
CA PHE A 70 5.61 2.77 -8.92
C PHE A 70 6.27 4.10 -9.27
N ASP A 71 7.22 4.56 -8.46
CA ASP A 71 7.76 5.92 -8.57
C ASP A 71 8.89 6.05 -9.58
N LYS A 72 9.57 4.96 -9.97
CA LYS A 72 10.65 5.04 -10.97
C LYS A 72 10.20 5.04 -12.42
N ILE A 73 8.94 4.72 -12.69
CA ILE A 73 8.41 4.69 -14.05
C ILE A 73 7.69 6.00 -14.39
N PRO A 74 7.84 6.53 -15.62
CA PRO A 74 7.21 7.78 -16.02
C PRO A 74 5.69 7.79 -15.88
N GLU A 75 5.04 6.65 -16.09
CA GLU A 75 3.60 6.48 -16.04
C GLU A 75 3.03 6.57 -14.62
N LYS A 76 3.87 6.41 -13.59
CA LYS A 76 3.47 6.42 -12.17
C LYS A 76 2.27 5.51 -11.90
N THR A 77 2.33 4.28 -12.39
CA THR A 77 1.21 3.32 -12.30
C THR A 77 0.77 3.14 -10.86
N ILE A 78 -0.49 3.48 -10.59
CA ILE A 78 -1.15 3.34 -9.29
C ILE A 78 -1.45 1.85 -9.05
N VAL A 79 -1.14 1.39 -7.84
CA VAL A 79 -1.31 -0.01 -7.39
C VAL A 79 -2.18 -0.14 -6.14
N TRP A 80 -2.50 0.99 -5.51
CA TRP A 80 -3.40 1.08 -4.36
C TRP A 80 -3.93 2.51 -4.26
N SER A 81 -5.16 2.69 -3.79
CA SER A 81 -5.76 3.99 -3.55
C SER A 81 -6.67 4.00 -2.32
N ALA A 82 -6.96 5.18 -1.80
CA ALA A 82 -7.79 5.36 -0.61
C ALA A 82 -9.15 6.02 -0.89
N ASN A 83 -9.27 6.80 -1.96
CA ASN A 83 -10.40 7.70 -2.22
C ASN A 83 -10.92 7.62 -3.66
N GLU A 84 -11.12 6.40 -4.16
CA GLU A 84 -11.56 6.09 -5.53
C GLU A 84 -12.85 6.81 -5.95
N ASN A 85 -13.78 6.96 -4.99
CA ASN A 85 -15.13 7.47 -5.23
C ASN A 85 -15.26 8.98 -4.93
N ASN A 86 -14.26 9.59 -4.31
CA ASN A 86 -14.27 11.01 -3.95
C ASN A 86 -12.85 11.60 -4.07
N LEU A 87 -12.52 12.09 -5.27
CA LEU A 87 -11.22 12.72 -5.51
C LEU A 87 -11.08 13.96 -4.64
N ALA A 88 -9.90 14.13 -4.06
CA ALA A 88 -9.58 15.25 -3.19
C ALA A 88 -9.36 16.53 -4.02
N GLU A 89 -9.84 17.66 -3.51
CA GLU A 89 -9.55 18.96 -4.11
C GLU A 89 -8.10 19.39 -3.82
N GLU A 90 -7.58 20.32 -4.63
CA GLU A 90 -6.29 20.97 -4.32
C GLU A 90 -6.33 21.62 -2.94
N GLY A 91 -5.25 21.50 -2.17
CA GLY A 91 -5.18 21.96 -0.78
C GLY A 91 -5.70 20.96 0.26
N SER A 92 -6.33 19.86 -0.16
CA SER A 92 -6.64 18.74 0.74
C SER A 92 -5.36 18.14 1.34
N THR A 93 -5.43 17.50 2.50
CA THR A 93 -4.25 16.95 3.17
C THR A 93 -4.43 15.50 3.59
N VAL A 94 -3.36 14.72 3.58
CA VAL A 94 -3.28 13.48 4.35
C VAL A 94 -2.32 13.70 5.50
N GLU A 95 -2.73 13.37 6.72
CA GLU A 95 -1.94 13.58 7.93
C GLU A 95 -1.87 12.28 8.75
N LEU A 96 -0.67 11.95 9.22
CA LEU A 96 -0.50 11.03 10.33
C LEU A 96 -0.56 11.83 11.63
N ASN A 97 -1.73 11.90 12.27
CA ASN A 97 -1.96 12.83 13.37
C ASN A 97 -1.29 12.38 14.69
N THR A 98 -1.40 13.19 15.74
CA THR A 98 -0.84 12.89 17.08
C THR A 98 -1.43 11.67 17.78
N PHE A 99 -2.60 11.22 17.35
CA PHE A 99 -3.26 10.02 17.86
C PHE A 99 -2.82 8.76 17.11
N GLY A 100 -1.91 8.89 16.14
CA GLY A 100 -1.44 7.76 15.34
C GLY A 100 -2.45 7.31 14.29
N GLN A 101 -3.33 8.21 13.86
CA GLN A 101 -4.34 7.94 12.84
C GLN A 101 -3.91 8.55 11.51
N LEU A 102 -4.10 7.80 10.42
CA LEU A 102 -3.94 8.32 9.07
C LEU A 102 -5.28 8.90 8.60
N VAL A 103 -5.30 10.21 8.34
CA VAL A 103 -6.52 10.98 8.09
C VAL A 103 -6.39 11.74 6.78
N LEU A 104 -7.39 11.62 5.91
CA LEU A 104 -7.57 12.47 4.74
C LEU A 104 -8.54 13.61 5.09
N ASN A 105 -8.07 14.85 5.01
CA ASN A 105 -8.86 16.07 5.18
C ASN A 105 -9.10 16.70 3.80
N TYR A 106 -10.35 16.78 3.38
CA TYR A 106 -10.74 17.44 2.14
C TYR A 106 -10.75 18.95 2.33
N ALA A 107 -10.41 19.71 1.29
CA ALA A 107 -10.43 21.18 1.35
C ALA A 107 -11.85 21.73 1.58
N SER A 108 -12.88 20.96 1.23
CA SER A 108 -14.29 21.23 1.54
C SER A 108 -14.64 21.13 3.03
N GLY A 109 -13.74 20.62 3.88
CA GLY A 109 -13.91 20.45 5.32
C GLY A 109 -14.39 19.07 5.75
N GLU A 110 -14.64 18.15 4.82
CA GLU A 110 -14.88 16.74 5.15
C GLU A 110 -13.58 16.07 5.64
N GLN A 111 -13.71 15.16 6.60
CA GLN A 111 -12.60 14.37 7.10
C GLN A 111 -12.91 12.88 6.99
N ARG A 112 -11.96 12.10 6.50
CA ARG A 112 -12.05 10.64 6.42
C ARG A 112 -10.87 9.98 7.13
N LEU A 113 -11.19 9.13 8.09
CA LEU A 113 -10.21 8.24 8.73
C LEU A 113 -9.89 7.08 7.76
N LEU A 114 -8.62 6.89 7.42
CA LEU A 114 -8.17 5.83 6.50
C LEU A 114 -7.74 4.57 7.25
N SER A 115 -7.08 4.75 8.39
CA SER A 115 -6.68 3.65 9.26
C SER A 115 -7.83 3.27 10.20
N ASP A 116 -8.37 2.06 10.08
CA ASP A 116 -9.39 1.49 10.98
C ASP A 116 -8.84 1.10 12.35
N HIS A 117 -7.53 1.28 12.59
CA HIS A 117 -6.91 1.04 13.88
C HIS A 117 -7.33 2.07 14.94
N HIS A 118 -7.93 1.56 16.01
CA HIS A 118 -8.18 2.32 17.24
C HIS A 118 -7.09 2.02 18.28
N SER A 119 -6.41 3.05 18.77
CA SER A 119 -5.43 2.93 19.86
C SER A 119 -6.04 2.21 21.08
N THR A 120 -5.54 1.02 21.40
CA THR A 120 -5.90 0.28 22.61
C THR A 120 -4.88 0.51 23.72
N ARG A 121 -5.20 0.16 24.98
CA ARG A 121 -4.30 0.39 26.13
C ARG A 121 -2.97 -0.37 25.95
N GLY A 122 -1.92 0.36 25.55
CA GLY A 122 -0.54 -0.12 25.48
C GLY A 122 0.05 -0.16 24.07
N ILE A 123 -0.79 -0.26 23.04
CA ILE A 123 -0.37 -0.35 21.63
C ILE A 123 -0.76 0.94 20.92
N ARG A 124 0.24 1.67 20.42
CA ARG A 124 0.07 2.96 19.74
C ARG A 124 0.99 3.02 18.53
N VAL A 125 0.45 3.56 17.45
CA VAL A 125 1.26 3.91 16.27
C VAL A 125 2.30 4.94 16.70
N ALA A 126 3.55 4.66 16.36
CA ALA A 126 4.70 5.52 16.58
C ALA A 126 5.14 6.23 15.28
N TYR A 127 4.98 5.57 14.14
CA TYR A 127 5.35 6.09 12.82
C TYR A 127 4.56 5.40 11.71
N ALA A 128 4.60 5.98 10.51
CA ALA A 128 4.25 5.30 9.27
C ALA A 128 5.49 5.04 8.42
N ALA A 129 5.42 4.10 7.48
CA ALA A 129 6.49 3.87 6.51
C ALA A 129 5.94 3.37 5.18
N MET A 130 6.57 3.80 4.08
CA MET A 130 6.40 3.20 2.76
C MET A 130 7.46 2.12 2.57
N LEU A 131 7.07 0.86 2.44
CA LEU A 131 7.99 -0.27 2.31
C LEU A 131 8.38 -0.55 0.85
N ASP A 132 9.50 -1.24 0.63
CA ASP A 132 9.98 -1.58 -0.71
C ASP A 132 9.19 -2.74 -1.32
N SER A 133 8.34 -3.40 -0.51
CA SER A 133 7.32 -4.32 -1.00
C SER A 133 6.15 -3.59 -1.67
N GLY A 134 6.04 -2.27 -1.51
CA GLY A 134 4.86 -1.51 -1.92
C GLY A 134 3.75 -1.46 -0.86
N ASN A 135 4.03 -1.95 0.35
CA ASN A 135 3.10 -1.87 1.47
C ASN A 135 3.32 -0.56 2.25
N PHE A 136 2.27 0.25 2.41
CA PHE A 136 2.26 1.37 3.35
C PHE A 136 1.74 0.90 4.71
N VAL A 137 2.51 1.14 5.77
CA VAL A 137 2.22 0.60 7.11
C VAL A 137 2.17 1.70 8.17
N LEU A 138 1.32 1.51 9.18
CA LEU A 138 1.41 2.19 10.46
C LEU A 138 1.95 1.21 11.49
N ALA A 139 3.02 1.57 12.20
CA ALA A 139 3.72 0.66 13.09
C ALA A 139 3.90 1.24 14.50
N ASP A 140 3.98 0.35 15.50
CA ASP A 140 4.34 0.73 16.86
C ASP A 140 5.86 0.91 17.04
N LYS A 141 6.27 1.25 18.27
CA LYS A 141 7.68 1.44 18.65
C LYS A 141 8.52 0.16 18.57
N GLU A 142 7.89 -1.01 18.54
CA GLU A 142 8.50 -2.34 18.43
C GLU A 142 8.51 -2.81 16.96
N SER A 143 8.10 -1.94 16.03
CA SER A 143 7.97 -2.20 14.60
C SER A 143 6.95 -3.29 14.26
N ASN A 144 5.97 -3.53 15.15
CA ASN A 144 4.81 -4.32 14.79
C ASN A 144 3.88 -3.47 13.91
N ASN A 145 3.44 -4.03 12.79
CA ASN A 145 2.46 -3.40 11.93
C ASN A 145 1.09 -3.44 12.62
N LEU A 146 0.46 -2.27 12.75
CA LEU A 146 -0.86 -2.09 13.37
C LEU A 146 -1.96 -1.84 12.33
N TRP A 147 -1.57 -1.37 11.15
CA TRP A 147 -2.42 -1.19 9.98
C TRP A 147 -1.54 -1.27 8.73
N GLU A 148 -2.04 -1.89 7.66
CA GLU A 148 -1.31 -2.10 6.42
C GLU A 148 -2.22 -1.90 5.21
N SER A 149 -1.73 -1.20 4.18
CA SER A 149 -2.43 -1.06 2.90
C SER A 149 -2.72 -2.41 2.24
N PHE A 150 -1.87 -3.41 2.47
CA PHE A 150 -2.01 -4.76 1.92
C PHE A 150 -3.27 -5.49 2.39
N ASP A 151 -3.80 -5.14 3.57
CA ASP A 151 -5.04 -5.71 4.10
C ASP A 151 -6.30 -5.08 3.48
N GLN A 152 -6.13 -3.99 2.73
CA GLN A 152 -7.20 -3.26 2.05
C GLN A 152 -6.92 -3.16 0.53
N PRO A 153 -6.86 -4.29 -0.20
CA PRO A 153 -6.51 -4.26 -1.62
C PRO A 153 -7.58 -3.53 -2.46
N THR A 154 -7.15 -2.87 -3.53
CA THR A 154 -8.04 -2.15 -4.47
C THR A 154 -8.29 -2.97 -5.73
N ASP A 155 -7.38 -2.91 -6.70
CA ASP A 155 -7.49 -3.49 -8.04
C ASP A 155 -6.25 -4.31 -8.43
N THR A 156 -5.17 -4.18 -7.65
CA THR A 156 -3.86 -4.80 -7.88
C THR A 156 -3.45 -5.66 -6.69
N ILE A 157 -2.76 -6.76 -6.96
CA ILE A 157 -2.08 -7.59 -5.95
C ILE A 157 -0.58 -7.47 -6.19
N LEU A 158 0.18 -7.02 -5.18
CA LEU A 158 1.64 -6.89 -5.27
C LEU A 158 2.38 -8.16 -4.85
N PRO A 159 3.65 -8.34 -5.26
CA PRO A 159 4.49 -9.40 -4.73
C PRO A 159 4.51 -9.37 -3.20
N THR A 160 4.54 -10.54 -2.57
CA THR A 160 4.51 -10.73 -1.10
C THR A 160 3.19 -10.36 -0.42
N GLN A 161 2.24 -9.72 -1.11
CA GLN A 161 0.91 -9.47 -0.57
C GLN A 161 0.14 -10.79 -0.40
N THR A 162 -0.44 -10.97 0.78
CA THR A 162 -1.32 -12.11 1.06
C THR A 162 -2.76 -11.61 1.09
N LEU A 163 -3.66 -12.29 0.38
CA LEU A 163 -5.09 -11.97 0.43
C LEU A 163 -5.75 -12.70 1.57
N SER A 164 -6.51 -11.95 2.38
CA SER A 164 -7.36 -12.52 3.43
C SER A 164 -8.62 -13.12 2.83
N ILE A 165 -9.14 -14.16 3.49
CA ILE A 165 -10.44 -14.73 3.13
C ILE A 165 -11.50 -13.62 3.17
N GLY A 166 -12.27 -13.49 2.08
CA GLY A 166 -13.27 -12.45 1.92
C GLY A 166 -12.79 -11.20 1.18
N SER A 167 -11.49 -11.05 0.89
CA SER A 167 -10.97 -9.93 0.10
C SER A 167 -11.63 -9.89 -1.29
N VAL A 168 -11.97 -8.67 -1.72
CA VAL A 168 -12.53 -8.38 -3.04
C VAL A 168 -11.71 -7.26 -3.66
N LEU A 169 -11.26 -7.46 -4.89
CA LEU A 169 -10.61 -6.46 -5.69
C LEU A 169 -11.54 -6.05 -6.82
N PHE A 170 -11.63 -4.76 -7.11
CA PHE A 170 -12.45 -4.22 -8.19
C PHE A 170 -11.56 -3.63 -9.26
N ALA A 171 -11.71 -4.08 -10.51
CA ALA A 171 -11.07 -3.39 -11.62
C ALA A 171 -11.58 -1.94 -11.69
N PRO A 172 -10.74 -0.96 -12.05
CA PRO A 172 -11.17 0.42 -12.17
C PRO A 172 -12.22 0.58 -13.28
N TYR A 173 -13.13 1.54 -13.13
CA TYR A 173 -14.20 1.80 -14.09
C TYR A 173 -13.64 2.19 -15.47
N THR A 174 -12.60 3.04 -15.49
CA THR A 174 -11.78 3.32 -16.68
C THR A 174 -10.33 3.61 -16.26
N ALA A 175 -9.41 3.74 -17.22
CA ALA A 175 -8.00 4.07 -16.95
C ALA A 175 -7.78 5.40 -16.19
N THR A 176 -8.80 6.27 -16.11
CA THR A 176 -8.76 7.56 -15.39
C THR A 176 -9.92 7.70 -14.40
N ASN A 177 -10.59 6.61 -14.07
CA ASN A 177 -11.65 6.57 -13.08
C ASN A 177 -11.47 5.32 -12.21
N TYR A 178 -10.89 5.52 -11.04
CA TYR A 178 -10.54 4.47 -10.09
C TYR A 178 -11.74 3.95 -9.29
N SER A 179 -12.93 4.53 -9.44
CA SER A 179 -14.15 3.97 -8.86
C SER A 179 -14.38 2.52 -9.32
N ASN A 180 -15.05 1.72 -8.50
CA ASN A 180 -15.32 0.31 -8.78
C ASN A 180 -15.96 0.10 -10.17
N GLY A 181 -15.28 -0.69 -10.99
CA GLY A 181 -15.73 -1.12 -12.30
C GLY A 181 -16.52 -2.43 -12.26
N ARG A 182 -16.72 -3.01 -13.45
CA ARG A 182 -17.61 -4.17 -13.64
C ARG A 182 -17.00 -5.50 -13.26
N PHE A 183 -15.68 -5.59 -13.17
CA PHE A 183 -14.97 -6.85 -12.93
C PHE A 183 -14.45 -6.86 -11.51
N GLN A 184 -14.66 -7.96 -10.80
CA GLN A 184 -14.11 -8.15 -9.46
C GLN A 184 -13.44 -9.51 -9.31
N LEU A 185 -12.32 -9.56 -8.62
CA LEU A 185 -11.68 -10.79 -8.17
C LEU A 185 -11.98 -10.96 -6.69
N LYS A 186 -12.42 -12.15 -6.28
CA LYS A 186 -12.81 -12.44 -4.90
C LYS A 186 -12.14 -13.70 -4.38
N LEU A 187 -11.54 -13.62 -3.19
CA LEU A 187 -11.16 -14.78 -2.40
C LEU A 187 -12.34 -15.13 -1.48
N GLU A 188 -13.03 -16.22 -1.77
CA GLU A 188 -14.25 -16.63 -1.09
C GLU A 188 -13.99 -17.34 0.25
N SER A 189 -15.02 -17.44 1.09
CA SER A 189 -14.95 -18.10 2.40
C SER A 189 -14.59 -19.59 2.36
N ASN A 190 -14.80 -20.23 1.21
CA ASN A 190 -14.44 -21.63 0.96
C ASN A 190 -13.00 -21.81 0.41
N GLY A 191 -12.24 -20.73 0.24
CA GLY A 191 -10.87 -20.74 -0.29
C GLY A 191 -10.77 -20.64 -1.82
N ASN A 192 -11.89 -20.55 -2.55
CA ASN A 192 -11.85 -20.35 -4.00
C ASN A 192 -11.48 -18.92 -4.36
N VAL A 193 -10.72 -18.76 -5.45
CA VAL A 193 -10.49 -17.48 -6.11
C VAL A 193 -11.36 -17.42 -7.35
N VAL A 194 -12.28 -16.45 -7.41
CA VAL A 194 -13.27 -16.34 -8.48
C VAL A 194 -13.23 -14.95 -9.10
N LEU A 195 -13.34 -14.89 -10.44
CA LEU A 195 -13.53 -13.67 -11.20
C LEU A 195 -15.02 -13.51 -11.55
N TYR A 196 -15.62 -12.41 -11.10
CA TYR A 196 -17.02 -12.09 -11.33
C TYR A 196 -17.18 -10.85 -12.21
N ILE A 197 -18.33 -10.78 -12.89
CA ILE A 197 -18.84 -9.55 -13.51
C ILE A 197 -20.03 -9.08 -12.65
N GLN A 198 -20.01 -7.84 -12.17
CA GLN A 198 -21.16 -7.27 -11.47
C GLN A 198 -22.34 -7.11 -12.44
N GLN A 199 -23.48 -7.70 -12.09
CA GLN A 199 -24.71 -7.69 -12.91
C GLN A 199 -25.59 -6.44 -12.70
N THR A 200 -25.30 -5.62 -11.69
CA THR A 200 -26.10 -4.43 -11.34
C THR A 200 -25.38 -3.14 -11.69
N PHE A 201 -26.03 -2.32 -12.50
CA PHE A 201 -25.64 -0.96 -12.83
C PHE A 201 -26.24 0.03 -11.81
N PRO A 202 -25.56 1.13 -11.47
CA PRO A 202 -26.24 2.33 -11.00
C PRO A 202 -27.09 2.96 -12.11
#